data_AF-A0A151AYQ8-F1
#
_entry.id   AF-A0A151AYQ8-F1
#
_cell.length_a   1.000
_cell.length_b   1.000
_cell.length_c   1.000
_cell.angle_alpha   90.00
_cell.angle_beta   90.00
_cell.angle_gamma   90.00
#
_symmetry.space_group_name_H-M   'P 1'
#
loop_
_entity.id
_entity.type
_entity.pdbx_description
1 polymer ?
#
loop_
_entity_poly.entity_id
_entity_poly.type
_entity_poly.pdbx_seq_one_letter_code
_entity_poly.pdbx_strand_id
1 'polypeptide(L)'
;MSDVELTVADRDNQWWMNFLKKYEGNFILRALIGLLVPHGLGGFIDTALVGYLHKIRQERLDAFFGELASGRLVLTEEDMHKEDFLHKYIITVKAVLNTRRREKIRILARFFRNGACGPEAVYVDSYEEYLAILDELSYRELAILVLLHSYEQAHPRQKGENDLQRASRFWEQFKDELVNRLGVGVDEIDAVLIRLTRSGLYELIVGSYLGYTGGKGKTTPLLVKLLNLIGDPLRRDENGPGEGPGLLQPRL
;
A
#
# COMPACT_ATOMS: atom_id res chain seq x y z
N MET A 1 -11.74 6.82 -46.14
CA MET A 1 -11.21 8.01 -45.43
C MET A 1 -12.37 8.66 -44.69
N SER A 2 -12.46 8.38 -43.40
CA SER A 2 -13.17 9.21 -42.43
C SER A 2 -12.70 8.73 -41.06
N ASP A 3 -11.52 9.20 -40.65
CA ASP A 3 -11.09 9.11 -39.26
C ASP A 3 -12.09 9.96 -38.46
N VAL A 4 -13.04 9.29 -37.83
CA VAL A 4 -13.96 9.90 -36.88
C VAL A 4 -13.11 10.22 -35.66
N GLU A 5 -12.76 11.49 -35.47
CA GLU A 5 -12.20 11.98 -34.21
C GLU A 5 -13.21 11.69 -33.09
N LEU A 6 -13.01 10.59 -32.38
CA LEU A 6 -13.81 10.25 -31.21
C LEU A 6 -13.67 11.37 -30.18
N THR A 7 -14.80 11.92 -29.77
CA THR A 7 -14.84 12.96 -28.73
C THR A 7 -14.27 12.37 -27.42
N VAL A 8 -13.86 13.23 -26.49
CA VAL A 8 -13.34 12.77 -25.18
C VAL A 8 -14.41 11.92 -24.45
N ALA A 9 -15.68 12.30 -24.55
CA ALA A 9 -16.81 11.55 -24.00
C ALA A 9 -16.95 10.15 -24.62
N ASP A 10 -16.73 10.01 -25.92
CA ASP A 10 -16.82 8.71 -26.61
C ASP A 10 -15.69 7.76 -26.18
N ARG A 11 -14.46 8.30 -26.00
CA ARG A 11 -13.32 7.52 -25.51
C ARG A 11 -13.49 7.06 -24.06
N ASP A 12 -14.03 7.92 -23.20
CA ASP A 12 -14.33 7.56 -21.81
C ASP A 12 -15.41 6.48 -21.74
N ASN A 13 -16.49 6.62 -22.51
CA ASN A 13 -17.54 5.60 -22.59
C ASN A 13 -16.98 4.26 -23.09
N GLN A 14 -16.09 4.27 -24.08
CA GLN A 14 -15.47 3.06 -24.60
C GLN A 14 -14.52 2.41 -23.56
N TRP A 15 -13.71 3.20 -22.86
CA TRP A 15 -12.85 2.69 -21.79
C TRP A 15 -13.68 2.08 -20.65
N TRP A 16 -14.72 2.79 -20.19
CA TRP A 16 -15.61 2.31 -19.12
C TRP A 16 -16.25 0.97 -19.48
N MET A 17 -16.75 0.82 -20.70
CA MET A 17 -17.34 -0.44 -21.16
C MET A 17 -16.30 -1.56 -21.25
N ASN A 18 -15.08 -1.27 -21.71
CA ASN A 18 -13.98 -2.24 -21.74
C ASN A 18 -13.49 -2.61 -20.33
N PHE A 19 -13.47 -1.65 -19.41
CA PHE A 19 -13.09 -1.84 -18.03
C PHE A 19 -14.11 -2.70 -17.27
N LEU A 20 -15.41 -2.43 -17.45
CA LEU A 20 -16.47 -3.29 -16.92
C LEU A 20 -16.40 -4.71 -17.52
N LYS A 21 -16.15 -4.82 -18.83
CA LYS A 21 -15.94 -6.10 -19.53
C LYS A 21 -14.81 -6.93 -18.93
N LYS A 22 -13.68 -6.29 -18.60
CA LYS A 22 -12.53 -6.94 -17.97
C LYS A 22 -12.89 -7.65 -16.66
N TYR A 23 -13.91 -7.18 -15.95
CA TYR A 23 -14.38 -7.76 -14.69
C TYR A 23 -15.80 -8.35 -14.79
N GLU A 24 -16.29 -8.68 -15.99
CA GLU A 24 -17.62 -9.27 -16.19
C GLU A 24 -17.81 -10.59 -15.40
N GLY A 25 -16.73 -11.36 -15.23
CA GLY A 25 -16.73 -12.58 -14.42
C GLY A 25 -16.78 -12.37 -12.90
N ASN A 26 -16.73 -11.12 -12.40
CA ASN A 26 -16.79 -10.81 -10.98
C ASN A 26 -17.85 -9.72 -10.70
N PHE A 27 -19.05 -10.18 -10.34
CA PHE A 27 -20.21 -9.32 -10.04
C PHE A 27 -19.92 -8.26 -8.98
N ILE A 28 -19.20 -8.63 -7.92
CA ILE A 28 -18.85 -7.74 -6.81
C ILE A 28 -17.97 -6.59 -7.30
N LEU A 29 -16.91 -6.91 -8.06
CA LEU A 29 -16.04 -5.88 -8.62
C LEU A 29 -16.81 -4.96 -9.56
N ARG A 30 -17.67 -5.52 -10.40
CA ARG A 30 -18.52 -4.73 -11.29
C ARG A 30 -19.45 -3.78 -10.51
N ALA A 31 -20.04 -4.22 -9.41
CA ALA A 31 -20.89 -3.40 -8.56
C ALA A 31 -20.08 -2.27 -7.88
N LEU A 32 -18.89 -2.56 -7.36
CA LEU A 32 -18.00 -1.54 -6.80
C LEU A 32 -17.57 -0.50 -7.84
N ILE A 33 -17.22 -0.94 -9.05
CA ILE A 33 -16.90 -0.05 -10.16
C ILE A 33 -18.13 0.83 -10.50
N GLY A 34 -19.34 0.25 -10.48
CA GLY A 34 -20.58 0.98 -10.70
C GLY A 34 -20.86 2.09 -9.67
N LEU A 35 -20.43 1.92 -8.41
CA LEU A 35 -20.55 2.96 -7.37
C LEU A 35 -19.73 4.23 -7.66
N LEU A 36 -18.74 4.15 -8.56
CA LEU A 36 -17.91 5.30 -8.95
C LEU A 36 -18.63 6.25 -9.91
N VAL A 37 -19.73 5.80 -10.53
CA VAL A 37 -20.45 6.51 -11.60
C VAL A 37 -21.29 7.71 -11.13
N PRO A 38 -21.95 7.75 -9.94
CA PRO A 38 -22.83 8.88 -9.60
C PRO A 38 -22.15 10.04 -8.84
N HIS A 39 -20.92 9.90 -8.31
CA HIS A 39 -20.39 10.80 -7.27
C HIS A 39 -19.29 11.79 -7.71
N GLY A 40 -19.30 12.27 -8.96
CA GLY A 40 -18.41 13.38 -9.38
C GLY A 40 -16.90 13.06 -9.44
N LEU A 41 -16.49 11.81 -9.18
CA LEU A 41 -15.13 11.34 -9.51
C LEU A 41 -14.91 11.13 -11.02
N GLY A 42 -15.99 11.19 -11.80
CA GLY A 42 -16.05 11.32 -13.26
C GLY A 42 -16.72 12.62 -13.73
N GLY A 43 -16.64 13.71 -12.96
CA GLY A 43 -17.19 15.01 -13.37
C GLY A 43 -16.38 15.63 -14.52
N PHE A 44 -17.07 15.86 -15.64
CA PHE A 44 -16.60 16.62 -16.80
C PHE A 44 -16.07 18.00 -16.37
N ILE A 45 -14.78 18.24 -16.60
CA ILE A 45 -14.19 19.58 -16.60
C ILE A 45 -13.35 19.66 -17.88
N ASP A 46 -13.43 20.79 -18.59
CA ASP A 46 -13.07 20.99 -20.00
C ASP A 46 -11.57 21.01 -20.33
N THR A 47 -11.27 20.69 -21.60
CA THR A 47 -10.02 20.92 -22.39
C THR A 47 -8.72 20.15 -22.04
N ALA A 48 -8.24 19.37 -23.03
CA ALA A 48 -6.88 18.79 -23.27
C ALA A 48 -6.05 18.20 -22.10
N LEU A 49 -5.85 18.92 -20.99
CA LEU A 49 -5.25 18.39 -19.74
C LEU A 49 -6.05 17.19 -19.18
N VAL A 50 -7.33 17.16 -19.51
CA VAL A 50 -8.35 16.21 -19.12
C VAL A 50 -8.01 14.80 -19.56
N GLY A 51 -7.57 14.59 -20.81
CA GLY A 51 -7.22 13.25 -21.31
C GLY A 51 -6.07 12.59 -20.54
N TYR A 52 -5.05 13.37 -20.16
CA TYR A 52 -3.92 12.87 -19.37
C TYR A 52 -4.32 12.57 -17.93
N LEU A 53 -5.13 13.44 -17.30
CA LEU A 53 -5.68 13.20 -15.96
C LEU A 53 -6.60 11.99 -15.93
N HIS A 54 -7.44 11.79 -16.94
CA HIS A 54 -8.27 10.59 -17.09
C HIS A 54 -7.41 9.35 -17.21
N LYS A 55 -6.41 9.36 -18.10
CA LYS A 55 -5.49 8.23 -18.25
C LYS A 55 -4.81 7.86 -16.93
N ILE A 56 -4.32 8.85 -16.18
CA ILE A 56 -3.73 8.61 -14.85
C ILE A 56 -4.74 7.96 -13.90
N ARG A 57 -5.98 8.47 -13.83
CA ARG A 57 -7.01 7.90 -12.96
C ARG A 57 -7.38 6.47 -13.38
N GLN A 58 -7.52 6.23 -14.68
CA GLN A 58 -7.78 4.91 -15.25
C GLN A 58 -6.66 3.92 -14.88
N GLU A 59 -5.39 4.31 -15.07
CA GLU A 59 -4.23 3.47 -14.70
C GLU A 59 -4.20 3.14 -13.19
N ARG A 60 -4.58 4.09 -12.34
CA ARG A 60 -4.64 3.90 -10.88
C ARG A 60 -5.76 2.93 -10.51
N LEU A 61 -6.96 3.10 -11.07
CA LEU A 61 -8.08 2.19 -10.85
C LEU A 61 -7.78 0.79 -11.41
N ASP A 62 -7.15 0.70 -12.58
CA ASP A 62 -6.69 -0.57 -13.16
C ASP A 62 -5.73 -1.31 -12.24
N ALA A 63 -4.80 -0.61 -11.60
CA ALA A 63 -3.89 -1.22 -10.62
C ALA A 63 -4.63 -1.67 -9.36
N PHE A 64 -5.57 -0.87 -8.86
CA PHE A 64 -6.35 -1.18 -7.67
C PHE A 64 -7.27 -2.39 -7.88
N PHE A 65 -8.12 -2.33 -8.90
CA PHE A 65 -9.07 -3.40 -9.21
C PHE A 65 -8.37 -4.66 -9.74
N GLY A 66 -7.23 -4.52 -10.43
CA GLY A 66 -6.40 -5.65 -10.83
C GLY A 66 -5.86 -6.41 -9.62
N GLU A 67 -5.39 -5.71 -8.59
CA GLU A 67 -4.92 -6.33 -7.35
C GLU A 67 -6.10 -6.97 -6.58
N LEU A 68 -7.24 -6.30 -6.52
CA LEU A 68 -8.45 -6.85 -5.89
C LEU A 68 -8.93 -8.13 -6.58
N ALA A 69 -8.90 -8.18 -7.91
CA ALA A 69 -9.27 -9.35 -8.70
C ALA A 69 -8.28 -10.51 -8.55
N SER A 70 -7.00 -10.23 -8.32
CA SER A 70 -6.00 -11.27 -8.03
C SER A 70 -6.20 -11.95 -6.68
N GLY A 71 -6.93 -11.29 -5.77
CA GLY A 71 -7.30 -11.83 -4.47
C GLY A 71 -8.69 -12.46 -4.46
N ARG A 72 -8.94 -13.30 -3.46
CA ARG A 72 -10.30 -13.77 -3.17
C ARG A 72 -11.02 -12.69 -2.35
N LEU A 73 -11.76 -11.82 -3.03
CA LEU A 73 -12.75 -10.96 -2.38
C LEU A 73 -13.98 -11.80 -2.02
N VAL A 74 -14.33 -11.82 -0.74
CA VAL A 74 -15.58 -12.41 -0.25
C VAL A 74 -16.44 -11.24 0.21
N LEU A 75 -17.43 -10.87 -0.59
CA LEU A 75 -18.39 -9.82 -0.27
C LEU A 75 -19.79 -10.33 -0.58
N THR A 76 -20.70 -10.16 0.36
CA THR A 76 -22.13 -10.36 0.09
C THR A 76 -22.76 -9.05 -0.40
N GLU A 77 -23.90 -9.14 -1.08
CA GLU A 77 -24.67 -7.96 -1.48
C GLU A 77 -25.08 -7.12 -0.25
N GLU A 78 -25.43 -7.78 0.85
CA GLU A 78 -25.75 -7.12 2.13
C GLU A 78 -24.56 -6.33 2.69
N ASP A 79 -23.33 -6.86 2.58
CA ASP A 79 -22.13 -6.13 3.00
C ASP A 79 -21.90 -4.86 2.18
N MET A 80 -22.23 -4.88 0.89
CA MET A 80 -22.07 -3.74 -0.01
C MET A 80 -22.99 -2.57 0.31
N HIS A 81 -24.13 -2.83 0.96
CA HIS A 81 -25.09 -1.80 1.35
C HIS A 81 -24.85 -1.24 2.75
N LYS A 82 -23.87 -1.75 3.51
CA LYS A 82 -23.52 -1.22 4.82
C LYS A 82 -22.83 0.13 4.67
N GLU A 83 -23.27 1.11 5.45
CA GLU A 83 -22.69 2.47 5.49
C GLU A 83 -21.18 2.41 5.76
N ASP A 84 -20.77 1.64 6.78
CA ASP A 84 -19.37 1.41 7.14
C ASP A 84 -18.53 0.91 5.96
N PHE A 85 -19.07 0.00 5.16
CA PHE A 85 -18.38 -0.56 4.01
C PHE A 85 -18.24 0.49 2.90
N LEU A 86 -19.34 1.18 2.57
CA LEU A 86 -19.35 2.23 1.55
C LEU A 86 -18.39 3.36 1.92
N HIS A 87 -18.37 3.75 3.18
CA HIS A 87 -17.46 4.78 3.67
C HIS A 87 -15.99 4.36 3.50
N LYS A 88 -15.61 3.17 4.00
CA LYS A 88 -14.26 2.59 3.83
C LYS A 88 -13.86 2.52 2.36
N TYR A 89 -14.78 2.13 1.48
CA TYR A 89 -14.55 2.09 0.05
C TYR A 89 -14.26 3.49 -0.52
N ILE A 90 -15.08 4.49 -0.20
CA ILE A 90 -14.96 5.86 -0.71
C ILE A 90 -13.62 6.48 -0.27
N ILE A 91 -13.25 6.38 1.01
CA ILE A 91 -12.00 6.95 1.51
C ILE A 91 -10.77 6.25 0.92
N THR A 92 -10.83 4.93 0.70
CA THR A 92 -9.73 4.19 0.07
C THR A 92 -9.56 4.58 -1.39
N VAL A 93 -10.65 4.66 -2.15
CA VAL A 93 -10.59 5.08 -3.56
C VAL A 93 -10.02 6.48 -3.67
N LYS A 94 -10.37 7.41 -2.76
CA LYS A 94 -9.74 8.74 -2.71
C LYS A 94 -8.21 8.65 -2.52
N ALA A 95 -7.74 7.84 -1.57
CA ALA A 95 -6.29 7.63 -1.35
C ALA A 95 -5.60 7.01 -2.58
N VAL A 96 -6.24 6.04 -3.23
CA VAL A 96 -5.77 5.40 -4.48
C VAL A 96 -5.64 6.44 -5.60
N LEU A 97 -6.68 7.24 -5.80
CA LEU A 97 -6.71 8.27 -6.83
C LEU A 97 -5.71 9.41 -6.57
N ASN A 98 -5.26 9.62 -5.34
CA ASN A 98 -4.22 10.59 -5.00
C ASN A 98 -2.79 10.02 -5.03
N THR A 99 -2.64 8.70 -5.15
CA THR A 99 -1.34 8.03 -5.10
C THR A 99 -0.70 7.89 -6.49
N ARG A 100 0.55 8.34 -6.65
CA ARG A 100 1.30 8.18 -7.92
C ARG A 100 1.94 6.79 -8.10
N ARG A 101 2.33 6.14 -7.00
CA ARG A 101 3.11 4.88 -7.01
C ARG A 101 2.18 3.68 -7.16
N ARG A 102 2.39 2.85 -8.19
CA ARG A 102 1.55 1.67 -8.46
C ARG A 102 1.66 0.63 -7.35
N GLU A 103 2.83 0.49 -6.75
CA GLU A 103 3.11 -0.41 -5.62
C GLU A 103 2.29 -0.01 -4.40
N LYS A 104 2.23 1.29 -4.10
CA LYS A 104 1.40 1.82 -3.00
C LYS A 104 -0.10 1.63 -3.26
N ILE A 105 -0.55 1.74 -4.51
CA ILE A 105 -1.95 1.44 -4.89
C ILE A 105 -2.32 -0.02 -4.60
N ARG A 106 -1.40 -0.96 -4.86
CA ARG A 106 -1.62 -2.37 -4.52
C ARG A 106 -1.67 -2.61 -3.02
N ILE A 107 -0.81 -1.92 -2.26
CA ILE A 107 -0.86 -1.93 -0.79
C ILE A 107 -2.24 -1.47 -0.31
N LEU A 108 -2.77 -0.36 -0.85
CA LEU A 108 -4.11 0.14 -0.54
C LEU A 108 -5.21 -0.85 -0.93
N ALA A 109 -5.07 -1.55 -2.06
CA ALA A 109 -6.02 -2.59 -2.47
C ALA A 109 -6.07 -3.78 -1.50
N ARG A 110 -4.89 -4.25 -1.03
CA ARG A 110 -4.83 -5.34 -0.04
C ARG A 110 -5.37 -4.90 1.31
N PHE A 111 -5.01 -3.69 1.75
CA PHE A 111 -5.53 -3.06 2.95
C PHE A 111 -7.07 -2.97 2.91
N PHE A 112 -7.63 -2.50 1.80
CA PHE A 112 -9.09 -2.47 1.61
C PHE A 112 -9.71 -3.87 1.67
N ARG A 113 -9.19 -4.81 0.89
CA ARG A 113 -9.71 -6.18 0.85
C ARG A 113 -9.78 -6.80 2.25
N ASN A 114 -8.71 -6.68 3.02
CA ASN A 114 -8.59 -7.36 4.31
C ASN A 114 -9.28 -6.56 5.44
N GLY A 115 -9.11 -5.24 5.46
CA GLY A 115 -9.64 -4.35 6.52
C GLY A 115 -11.10 -3.94 6.34
N ALA A 116 -11.67 -4.03 5.14
CA ALA A 116 -13.07 -3.72 4.87
C ALA A 116 -13.97 -4.95 4.70
N CYS A 117 -13.44 -6.09 4.21
CA CYS A 117 -14.25 -7.25 3.78
C CYS A 117 -13.74 -8.60 4.29
N GLY A 118 -12.65 -8.62 5.07
CA GLY A 118 -11.98 -9.86 5.46
C GLY A 118 -12.37 -10.34 6.86
N PRO A 119 -11.87 -11.53 7.27
CA PRO A 119 -11.90 -11.93 8.67
C PRO A 119 -11.15 -10.96 9.58
N GLU A 120 -10.27 -10.15 9.00
CA GLU A 120 -9.52 -9.07 9.65
C GLU A 120 -10.20 -7.70 9.50
N ALA A 121 -11.50 -7.66 9.16
CA ALA A 121 -12.22 -6.41 9.05
C ALA A 121 -12.17 -5.65 10.39
N VAL A 122 -11.75 -4.39 10.32
CA VAL A 122 -11.61 -3.52 11.49
C VAL A 122 -12.79 -2.55 11.59
N TYR A 123 -13.00 -1.94 12.76
CA TYR A 123 -13.98 -0.86 12.92
C TYR A 123 -13.64 0.34 12.04
N VAL A 124 -14.67 1.12 11.67
CA VAL A 124 -14.52 2.27 10.76
C VAL A 124 -13.46 3.25 11.26
N ASP A 125 -13.52 3.65 12.54
CA ASP A 125 -12.58 4.61 13.11
C ASP A 125 -11.12 4.10 13.01
N SER A 126 -10.87 2.85 13.39
CA SER A 126 -9.54 2.24 13.26
C SER A 126 -9.09 2.11 11.80
N TYR A 127 -10.04 1.86 10.89
CA TYR A 127 -9.75 1.82 9.46
C TYR A 127 -9.26 3.19 8.96
N GLU A 128 -9.93 4.27 9.35
CA GLU A 128 -9.54 5.64 8.99
C GLU A 128 -8.15 5.98 9.52
N GLU A 129 -7.87 5.65 10.77
CA GLU A 129 -6.56 5.87 11.38
C GLU A 129 -5.45 5.13 10.62
N TYR A 130 -5.67 3.86 10.29
CA TYR A 130 -4.69 3.06 9.54
C TYR A 130 -4.52 3.55 8.10
N LEU A 131 -5.61 3.95 7.45
CA LEU A 131 -5.55 4.53 6.12
C LEU A 131 -4.80 5.86 6.12
N ALA A 132 -5.01 6.71 7.13
CA ALA A 132 -4.31 7.99 7.25
C ALA A 132 -2.79 7.79 7.41
N ILE A 133 -2.37 6.81 8.23
CA ILE A 133 -0.95 6.44 8.36
C ILE A 133 -0.39 5.97 7.01
N LEU A 134 -1.12 5.09 6.30
CA LEU A 134 -0.71 4.61 4.99
C LEU A 134 -0.63 5.72 3.95
N ASP A 135 -1.55 6.68 3.97
CA ASP A 135 -1.57 7.79 3.04
C ASP A 135 -0.39 8.76 3.28
N GLU A 136 -0.06 9.03 4.54
CA GLU A 136 1.10 9.85 4.92
C GLU A 136 2.45 9.22 4.52
N LEU A 137 2.57 7.89 4.66
CA LEU A 137 3.83 7.20 4.40
C LEU A 137 4.13 7.09 2.91
N SER A 138 5.35 7.44 2.53
CA SER A 138 5.87 7.13 1.20
C SER A 138 6.12 5.62 1.05
N TYR A 139 6.13 5.15 -0.20
CA TYR A 139 6.49 3.76 -0.47
C TYR A 139 7.90 3.41 0.04
N ARG A 140 8.83 4.37 0.00
CA ARG A 140 10.19 4.19 0.52
C ARG A 140 10.19 4.01 2.04
N GLU A 141 9.44 4.84 2.77
CA GLU A 141 9.28 4.72 4.22
C GLU A 141 8.64 3.38 4.62
N LEU A 142 7.61 2.93 3.90
CA LEU A 142 7.04 1.59 4.12
C LEU A 142 8.08 0.48 3.88
N ALA A 143 8.90 0.61 2.83
CA ALA A 143 9.96 -0.36 2.56
C ALA A 143 11.02 -0.40 3.68
N ILE A 144 11.38 0.75 4.25
CA ILE A 144 12.30 0.85 5.40
C ILE A 144 11.72 0.11 6.60
N LEU A 145 10.44 0.33 6.92
CA LEU A 145 9.75 -0.31 8.04
C LEU A 145 9.68 -1.83 7.86
N VAL A 146 9.32 -2.29 6.67
CA VAL A 146 9.26 -3.74 6.35
C VAL A 146 10.65 -4.36 6.45
N LEU A 147 11.68 -3.67 5.95
CA LEU A 147 13.05 -4.14 6.04
C LEU A 147 13.50 -4.28 7.50
N LEU A 148 13.30 -3.24 8.31
CA LEU A 148 13.61 -3.28 9.73
C LEU A 148 12.86 -4.42 10.45
N HIS A 149 11.57 -4.58 10.13
CA HIS A 149 10.77 -5.68 10.68
C HIS A 149 11.35 -7.05 10.31
N SER A 150 11.82 -7.24 9.08
CA SER A 150 12.43 -8.50 8.65
C SER A 150 13.73 -8.81 9.42
N TYR A 151 14.56 -7.80 9.68
CA TYR A 151 15.77 -7.94 10.50
C TYR A 151 15.42 -8.30 11.94
N GLU A 152 14.39 -7.68 12.50
CA GLU A 152 13.87 -8.02 13.82
C GLU A 152 13.40 -9.48 13.89
N GLN A 153 12.63 -9.96 12.91
CA GLN A 153 12.19 -11.36 12.87
C GLN A 153 13.36 -12.35 12.75
N ALA A 154 14.36 -12.02 11.93
CA ALA A 154 15.57 -12.84 11.78
C ALA A 154 16.46 -12.86 13.05
N HIS A 155 16.33 -11.84 13.91
CA HIS A 155 17.10 -11.71 15.14
C HIS A 155 16.15 -11.62 16.34
N PRO A 156 15.46 -12.71 16.71
CA PRO A 156 14.55 -12.71 17.85
C PRO A 156 15.31 -12.40 19.15
N ARG A 157 14.58 -11.78 20.08
CA ARG A 157 15.13 -11.33 21.37
C ARG A 157 15.59 -12.53 22.20
N GLN A 158 16.82 -12.48 22.69
CA GLN A 158 17.40 -13.53 23.55
C GLN A 158 17.06 -13.29 25.03
N LYS A 159 17.15 -14.34 25.86
CA LYS A 159 16.84 -14.25 27.29
C LYS A 159 17.83 -13.28 27.99
N GLY A 160 17.29 -12.26 28.64
CA GLY A 160 18.08 -11.23 29.33
C GLY A 160 18.60 -10.09 28.43
N GLU A 161 18.37 -10.18 27.11
CA GLU A 161 18.71 -9.14 26.15
C GLU A 161 17.71 -7.98 26.24
N ASN A 162 18.17 -6.74 26.12
CA ASN A 162 17.32 -5.57 25.93
C ASN A 162 17.19 -5.18 24.45
N ASP A 163 16.26 -4.28 24.12
CA ASP A 163 15.99 -3.93 22.72
C ASP A 163 17.20 -3.26 22.05
N LEU A 164 18.02 -2.50 22.79
CA LEU A 164 19.24 -1.89 22.26
C LEU A 164 20.28 -2.94 21.88
N GLN A 165 20.49 -3.94 22.72
CA GLN A 165 21.41 -5.05 22.49
C GLN A 165 20.99 -5.84 21.26
N ARG A 166 19.69 -6.15 21.15
CA ARG A 166 19.11 -6.82 19.99
C ARG A 166 19.35 -6.02 18.72
N ALA A 167 18.96 -4.74 18.70
CA ALA A 167 19.14 -3.87 17.54
C ALA A 167 20.62 -3.77 17.13
N SER A 168 21.54 -3.73 18.11
CA SER A 168 22.97 -3.62 17.85
C SER A 168 23.56 -4.80 17.07
N ARG A 169 22.91 -5.97 17.07
CA ARG A 169 23.39 -7.15 16.31
C ARG A 169 23.28 -6.98 14.80
N PHE A 170 22.31 -6.20 14.32
CA PHE A 170 22.01 -6.07 12.89
C PHE A 170 22.01 -4.63 12.37
N TRP A 171 22.10 -3.62 13.24
CA TRP A 171 21.89 -2.22 12.87
C TRP A 171 22.79 -1.73 11.72
N GLU A 172 24.07 -2.10 11.71
CA GLU A 172 24.99 -1.70 10.64
C GLU A 172 24.61 -2.33 9.30
N GLN A 173 24.26 -3.62 9.29
CA GLN A 173 23.79 -4.30 8.07
C GLN A 173 22.48 -3.70 7.56
N PHE A 174 21.58 -3.35 8.48
CA PHE A 174 20.34 -2.65 8.13
C PHE A 174 20.62 -1.30 7.46
N LYS A 175 21.49 -0.46 8.05
CA LYS A 175 21.89 0.82 7.45
C LYS A 175 22.55 0.63 6.08
N ASP A 176 23.43 -0.35 5.94
CA ASP A 176 24.07 -0.66 4.66
C ASP A 176 23.02 -1.04 3.61
N GLU A 177 21.99 -1.81 3.97
CA GLU A 177 20.91 -2.16 3.07
C GLU A 177 20.01 -0.96 2.74
N LEU A 178 19.79 -0.01 3.67
CA LEU A 178 19.09 1.25 3.38
C LEU A 178 19.78 2.05 2.27
N VAL A 179 21.11 2.14 2.33
CA VAL A 179 21.91 2.85 1.33
C VAL A 179 21.88 2.10 0.00
N ASN A 180 22.22 0.82 0.02
CA ASN A 180 22.44 0.03 -1.20
C ASN A 180 21.14 -0.32 -1.93
N ARG A 181 20.07 -0.65 -1.19
CA ARG A 181 18.81 -1.15 -1.76
C ARG A 181 17.75 -0.06 -1.93
N LEU A 182 17.68 0.89 -0.98
CA LEU A 182 16.64 1.92 -0.97
C LEU A 182 17.16 3.31 -1.37
N GLY A 183 18.46 3.45 -1.62
CA GLY A 183 19.09 4.69 -2.07
C GLY A 183 18.90 5.83 -1.06
N VAL A 184 18.85 5.51 0.23
CA VAL A 184 18.81 6.53 1.28
C VAL A 184 20.24 7.04 1.48
N GLY A 185 20.44 8.36 1.41
CA GLY A 185 21.75 8.95 1.67
C GLY A 185 22.19 8.62 3.10
N VAL A 186 23.47 8.33 3.30
CA VAL A 186 24.02 7.96 4.64
C VAL A 186 23.64 9.01 5.69
N ASP A 187 23.75 10.29 5.33
CA ASP A 187 23.44 11.43 6.20
C ASP A 187 21.92 11.67 6.39
N GLU A 188 21.08 11.04 5.57
CA GLU A 188 19.62 11.17 5.63
C GLU A 188 18.95 10.08 6.49
N ILE A 189 19.66 8.99 6.80
CA ILE A 189 19.09 7.82 7.47
C ILE A 189 18.44 8.23 8.80
N ASP A 190 19.16 8.95 9.65
CA ASP A 190 18.64 9.36 10.96
C ASP A 190 17.42 10.27 10.83
N ALA A 191 17.43 11.20 9.87
CA ALA A 191 16.30 12.09 9.62
C ALA A 191 15.05 11.32 9.16
N VAL A 192 15.23 10.31 8.29
CA VAL A 192 14.14 9.45 7.83
C VAL A 192 13.59 8.60 8.97
N LEU A 193 14.46 8.00 9.80
CA LEU A 193 14.04 7.22 10.96
C LEU A 193 13.33 8.08 12.02
N ILE A 194 13.81 9.30 12.27
CA ILE A 194 13.14 10.25 13.16
C ILE A 194 11.75 10.60 12.61
N ARG A 195 11.62 10.83 11.30
CA ARG A 195 10.31 11.10 10.69
C ARG A 195 9.36 9.93 10.88
N LEU A 196 9.85 8.69 10.75
CA LEU A 196 9.04 7.48 10.96
C LEU A 196 8.46 7.39 12.38
N THR A 197 9.08 8.00 13.39
CA THR A 197 8.51 8.02 14.76
C THR A 197 7.12 8.67 14.81
N ARG A 198 6.84 9.66 13.95
CA ARG A 198 5.55 10.36 13.90
C ARG A 198 4.40 9.47 13.43
N SER A 199 4.71 8.42 12.67
CA SER A 199 3.71 7.46 12.19
C SER A 199 3.24 6.48 13.27
N GLY A 200 3.95 6.40 14.40
CA GLY A 200 3.71 5.38 15.43
C GLY A 200 4.09 3.95 15.02
N LEU A 201 4.64 3.73 13.81
CA LEU A 201 5.10 2.42 13.33
C LEU A 201 6.53 2.08 13.73
N TYR A 202 7.27 3.08 14.21
CA TYR A 202 8.66 2.99 14.63
C TYR A 202 8.85 3.76 15.94
N GLU A 203 9.63 3.22 16.86
CA GLU A 203 9.99 3.89 18.10
C GLU A 203 11.50 3.89 18.33
N LEU A 204 12.03 5.02 18.80
CA LEU A 204 13.44 5.14 19.17
C LEU A 204 13.67 4.44 20.51
N ILE A 205 14.77 3.70 20.59
CA ILE A 205 15.21 3.10 21.84
C ILE A 205 15.86 4.20 22.67
N VAL A 206 15.18 4.57 23.76
CA VAL A 206 15.62 5.59 24.71
C VAL A 206 16.19 4.94 25.97
N GLY A 207 17.25 5.54 26.53
CA GLY A 207 17.86 5.10 27.78
C GLY A 207 19.34 5.47 27.89
N SER A 208 19.81 5.65 29.12
CA SER A 208 21.21 5.93 29.43
C SER A 208 22.02 4.63 29.40
N TYR A 209 22.37 4.18 28.20
CA TYR A 209 23.28 3.05 28.01
C TYR A 209 24.72 3.55 27.82
N LEU A 210 25.67 2.93 28.53
CA LEU A 210 27.10 3.24 28.39
C LEU A 210 27.54 3.12 26.93
N GLY A 211 28.02 4.23 26.34
CA GLY A 211 28.52 4.29 24.96
C GLY A 211 27.45 4.39 23.87
N TYR A 212 26.17 4.53 24.21
CA TYR A 212 25.10 4.72 23.24
C TYR A 212 24.89 6.21 22.93
N THR A 213 25.05 6.58 21.67
CA THR A 213 24.87 7.97 21.19
C THR A 213 23.47 8.26 20.64
N GLY A 214 22.54 7.30 20.72
CA GLY A 214 21.21 7.42 20.12
C GLY A 214 21.09 6.80 18.73
N GLY A 215 19.97 7.04 18.06
CA GLY A 215 19.75 6.73 16.65
C GLY A 215 19.20 5.34 16.33
N LYS A 216 19.17 4.40 17.30
CA LYS A 216 18.58 3.07 17.09
C LYS A 216 17.11 3.05 17.50
N GLY A 217 16.33 2.21 16.84
CA GLY A 217 14.93 2.02 17.17
C GLY A 217 14.43 0.64 16.79
N LYS A 218 13.13 0.45 16.97
CA LYS A 218 12.44 -0.81 16.70
C LYS A 218 11.06 -0.58 16.10
N THR A 219 10.52 -1.61 15.45
CA THR A 219 9.14 -1.57 14.95
C THR A 219 8.14 -1.74 16.08
N THR A 220 6.96 -1.13 15.93
CA THR A 220 5.91 -1.19 16.96
C THR A 220 4.88 -2.28 16.65
N PRO A 221 4.06 -2.70 17.64
CA PRO A 221 2.93 -3.61 17.39
C PRO A 221 1.91 -3.06 16.37
N LEU A 222 1.84 -1.74 16.20
CA LEU A 222 0.97 -1.11 15.19
C LEU A 222 1.42 -1.47 13.77
N LEU A 223 2.74 -1.52 13.52
CA LEU A 223 3.26 -1.99 12.24
C LEU A 223 2.82 -3.44 11.97
N VAL A 224 2.91 -4.32 12.96
CA VAL A 224 2.50 -5.72 12.80
C VAL A 224 1.03 -5.84 12.41
N LYS A 225 0.15 -5.10 13.09
CA LYS A 225 -1.28 -5.05 12.73
C LYS A 225 -1.49 -4.59 11.29
N LEU A 226 -0.80 -3.52 10.89
CA LEU A 226 -0.90 -2.95 9.55
C LEU A 226 -0.34 -3.90 8.47
N LEU A 227 0.75 -4.61 8.76
CA LEU A 227 1.29 -5.66 7.89
C LEU A 227 0.36 -6.86 7.76
N ASN A 228 -0.36 -7.26 8.81
CA ASN A 228 -1.38 -8.32 8.71
C ASN A 228 -2.52 -7.92 7.76
N LEU A 229 -2.95 -6.65 7.83
CA LEU A 229 -3.96 -6.12 6.92
C LEU A 229 -3.48 -5.98 5.48
N ILE A 230 -2.19 -5.77 5.23
CA ILE A 230 -1.67 -5.57 3.86
C ILE A 230 -1.12 -6.87 3.26
N GLY A 231 -0.68 -7.82 4.09
CA GLY A 231 0.25 -8.88 3.68
C GLY A 231 1.65 -8.32 3.38
N ASP A 232 2.42 -9.02 2.56
CA ASP A 232 3.78 -8.58 2.18
C ASP A 232 3.75 -7.32 1.28
N PRO A 233 4.17 -6.14 1.77
CA PRO A 233 4.12 -4.90 1.00
C PRO A 233 5.21 -4.82 -0.08
N LEU A 234 6.24 -5.66 0.00
CA LEU A 234 7.39 -5.69 -0.92
C LEU A 234 7.30 -6.81 -1.95
N ARG A 235 6.18 -7.53 -2.00
CA ARG A 235 5.93 -8.59 -2.99
C ARG A 235 6.17 -8.06 -4.41
N ARG A 236 7.20 -8.59 -5.07
CA ARG A 236 7.45 -8.35 -6.49
C ARG A 236 6.44 -9.15 -7.32
N ASP A 237 5.94 -8.56 -8.39
CA ASP A 237 5.07 -9.29 -9.32
C ASP A 237 5.91 -10.34 -10.05
N GLU A 238 5.63 -11.62 -9.83
CA GLU A 238 6.22 -12.70 -10.63
C GLU A 238 5.62 -12.77 -12.04
N ASN A 239 4.72 -11.85 -12.41
CA ASN A 239 4.02 -11.82 -13.70
C ASN A 239 4.17 -10.47 -14.41
N GLY A 240 5.41 -10.01 -14.60
CA GLY A 240 5.78 -9.19 -15.75
C GLY A 240 6.12 -10.12 -16.94
N PRO A 241 5.88 -9.72 -18.20
CA PRO A 241 6.20 -10.59 -19.33
C PRO A 241 7.71 -10.67 -19.49
N GLY A 242 8.28 -11.85 -19.19
CA GLY A 242 9.65 -12.22 -19.53
C GLY A 242 10.68 -11.94 -18.43
N GLU A 243 10.89 -12.90 -17.53
CA GLU A 243 12.13 -13.65 -17.41
C GLU A 243 11.97 -14.74 -16.32
N GLY A 244 12.52 -15.93 -16.61
CA GLY A 244 12.40 -17.14 -15.79
C GLY A 244 13.21 -17.13 -14.48
N PRO A 245 13.24 -18.28 -13.78
CA PRO A 245 13.13 -18.36 -12.33
C PRO A 245 14.45 -18.12 -11.59
N GLY A 246 14.42 -17.29 -10.53
CA GLY A 246 15.52 -17.04 -9.61
C GLY A 246 15.12 -17.34 -8.18
N LEU A 247 15.40 -18.57 -7.73
CA LEU A 247 15.38 -19.06 -6.35
C LEU A 247 15.88 -18.02 -5.33
N LEU A 248 15.21 -17.92 -4.19
CA LEU A 248 15.84 -17.97 -2.86
C LEU A 248 14.83 -18.48 -1.81
N GLN A 249 14.86 -19.79 -1.54
CA GLN A 249 14.50 -20.29 -0.22
C GLN A 249 15.56 -19.79 0.78
N PRO A 250 15.18 -19.39 2.00
CA PRO A 250 16.17 -19.16 3.02
C PRO A 250 16.81 -20.50 3.40
N ARG A 251 18.11 -20.62 3.16
CA ARG A 251 18.95 -21.49 3.98
C ARG A 251 19.11 -20.78 5.32
N LEU A 252 18.45 -21.30 6.35
CA LEU A 252 18.94 -21.57 7.70
C LEU A 252 17.80 -22.17 8.52
#